data_AF-A0A661W495-F1
#
_entry.id   AF-A0A661W495-F1
#
_cell.length_a   1.000
_cell.length_b   1.000
_cell.length_c   1.000
_cell.angle_alpha   90.00
_cell.angle_beta   90.00
_cell.angle_gamma   90.00
#
_symmetry.space_group_name_H-M   'P 1'
#
loop_
_entity.id
_entity.type
_entity.pdbx_description
1 polymer ?
#
loop_
_entity_poly.entity_id
_entity_poly.type
_entity_poly.pdbx_seq_one_letter_code
_entity_poly.pdbx_strand_id
1 'polypeptide(L)'
;NLIIVGEIRGEEGAIAFQAMQTGHACMSTFHAATVTKLIQRLTGNPIYVPKSYVDNLNAVVVAQQVRLPNGATARRVTSISEIVGYDSVEDVFSFIDVFVWKPLEDVFDFRGYMSSYLLEEKIAPRRGIPHEKRQKIYMQIKQRAELLRRIDEAGITNFYDVHRVLTKAYRQGYFR
;
A
#
# COMPACT_ATOMS: atom_id res chain seq x y z
N ASN A 1 5.13 16.29 2.09
CA ASN A 1 4.48 16.69 0.82
C ASN A 1 4.05 15.43 0.09
N LEU A 2 2.81 15.41 -0.39
CA LEU A 2 2.18 14.27 -1.06
C LEU A 2 1.29 14.84 -2.18
N ILE A 3 1.39 14.30 -3.38
CA ILE A 3 0.48 14.58 -4.49
C ILE A 3 -0.63 13.53 -4.44
N ILE A 4 -1.88 13.98 -4.38
CA ILE A 4 -3.04 13.10 -4.40
C ILE A 4 -3.81 13.37 -5.69
N VAL A 5 -3.78 12.41 -6.61
CA VAL A 5 -4.61 12.43 -7.81
C VAL A 5 -5.89 11.68 -7.49
N GLY A 6 -7.05 12.23 -7.84
CA GLY A 6 -8.33 11.59 -7.54
C GLY A 6 -8.40 10.18 -8.15
N GLU A 7 -8.33 10.10 -9.48
CA GLU A 7 -8.25 8.86 -10.22
C GLU A 7 -7.39 9.07 -11.47
N ILE A 8 -6.49 8.12 -11.77
CA ILE A 8 -5.72 8.10 -13.02
C ILE A 8 -6.48 7.25 -14.05
N ARG A 9 -6.74 7.84 -15.22
CA ARG A 9 -7.42 7.25 -16.38
C ARG A 9 -6.68 7.48 -17.70
N GLY A 10 -5.75 8.43 -17.79
CA GLY A 10 -5.02 8.76 -19.01
C GLY A 10 -3.61 9.30 -18.78
N GLU A 11 -3.17 10.22 -19.65
CA GLU A 11 -1.79 10.73 -19.74
C GLU A 11 -1.28 11.35 -18.43
N GLU A 12 -2.18 11.82 -17.55
CA GLU A 12 -1.81 12.31 -16.21
C GLU A 12 -1.13 11.23 -15.36
N GLY A 13 -1.33 9.95 -15.65
CA GLY A 13 -0.60 8.87 -15.01
C GLY A 13 0.90 8.92 -15.31
N ALA A 14 1.31 9.23 -16.55
CA ALA A 14 2.72 9.41 -16.86
C ALA A 14 3.33 10.57 -16.06
N ILE A 15 2.59 11.68 -15.92
CA ILE A 15 3.02 12.83 -15.11
C ILE A 15 3.13 12.47 -13.62
N ALA A 16 2.19 11.68 -13.09
CA ALA A 16 2.26 11.20 -11.71
C ALA A 16 3.52 10.35 -11.47
N PHE A 17 3.89 9.49 -12.42
CA PHE A 17 5.13 8.69 -12.34
C PHE A 17 6.39 9.55 -12.52
N GLN A 18 6.36 10.60 -13.34
CA GLN A 18 7.45 11.58 -13.41
C GLN A 18 7.63 12.34 -12.08
N ALA A 19 6.53 12.66 -11.39
CA ALA A 19 6.57 13.27 -10.07
C ALA A 19 7.21 12.32 -9.04
N MET A 20 6.87 11.01 -9.09
CA MET A 20 7.54 9.99 -8.27
C MET A 20 9.05 9.95 -8.53
N GLN A 21 9.45 9.97 -9.81
CA GLN A 21 10.86 9.93 -10.22
C GLN A 21 11.67 11.13 -9.71
N THR A 22 11.02 12.29 -9.53
CA THR A 22 11.63 13.52 -9.00
C THR A 22 11.53 13.63 -7.47
N GLY A 23 11.11 12.56 -6.79
CA GLY A 23 11.09 12.47 -5.33
C GLY A 23 9.80 12.94 -4.66
N HIS A 24 8.73 13.20 -5.42
CA HIS A 24 7.42 13.51 -4.86
C HIS A 24 6.67 12.23 -4.52
N ALA A 25 6.23 12.09 -3.27
CA ALA A 25 5.32 11.02 -2.91
C ALA A 25 3.97 11.25 -3.62
N CYS A 26 3.41 10.21 -4.21
CA CYS A 26 2.14 10.26 -4.95
C CYS A 26 1.17 9.18 -4.45
N MET A 27 -0.13 9.48 -4.49
CA MET A 27 -1.23 8.54 -4.24
C MET A 27 -2.35 8.80 -5.25
N SER A 28 -2.98 7.73 -5.75
CA SER A 28 -4.14 7.83 -6.64
C SER A 28 -5.05 6.64 -6.48
N THR A 29 -6.33 6.81 -6.86
CA THR A 29 -7.19 5.66 -7.17
C THR A 29 -6.99 5.23 -8.62
N PHE A 30 -7.31 3.96 -8.90
CA PHE A 30 -7.21 3.38 -10.24
C PHE A 30 -8.20 2.23 -10.38
N HIS A 31 -8.89 2.15 -11.53
CA HIS A 31 -9.82 1.05 -11.78
C HIS A 31 -9.08 -0.22 -12.27
N ALA A 32 -8.65 -1.09 -11.36
CA ALA A 32 -8.07 -2.39 -11.72
C ALA A 32 -8.44 -3.47 -10.70
N ALA A 33 -8.70 -4.69 -11.20
CA ALA A 33 -9.07 -5.83 -10.35
C ALA A 33 -7.84 -6.59 -9.79
N THR A 34 -6.68 -6.45 -10.42
CA THR A 34 -5.42 -7.09 -9.99
C THR A 34 -4.23 -6.19 -10.31
N VAL A 35 -3.10 -6.43 -9.64
CA VAL A 35 -1.82 -5.73 -9.90
C VAL A 35 -1.38 -5.89 -11.35
N THR A 36 -1.48 -7.11 -11.91
CA THR A 36 -1.13 -7.35 -13.32
C THR A 36 -1.96 -6.50 -14.27
N LYS A 37 -3.28 -6.40 -14.04
CA LYS A 37 -4.17 -5.55 -14.86
C LYS A 37 -3.89 -4.06 -14.68
N LEU A 38 -3.53 -3.64 -13.46
CA LEU A 38 -3.07 -2.28 -13.20
C LEU A 38 -1.83 -1.95 -14.05
N ILE A 39 -0.78 -2.78 -13.97
CA ILE A 39 0.47 -2.55 -14.70
C ILE A 39 0.23 -2.52 -16.20
N GLN A 40 -0.53 -3.48 -16.74
CA GLN A 40 -0.89 -3.49 -18.18
C GLN A 40 -1.54 -2.19 -18.64
N ARG A 41 -2.43 -1.61 -17.81
CA ARG A 41 -3.10 -0.35 -18.12
C ARG A 41 -2.18 0.87 -17.96
N LEU A 42 -1.33 0.88 -16.95
CA LEU A 42 -0.35 1.96 -16.74
C LEU A 42 0.63 2.05 -17.91
N THR A 43 1.09 0.91 -18.44
CA THR A 43 2.05 0.87 -19.55
C THR A 43 1.39 1.01 -20.92
N GLY A 44 0.06 0.86 -21.01
CA GLY A 44 -0.71 0.90 -22.25
C GLY A 44 -1.34 2.26 -22.55
N ASN A 45 -2.01 2.34 -23.70
CA ASN A 45 -2.83 3.49 -24.08
C ASN A 45 -4.00 3.68 -23.07
N PRO A 46 -4.31 4.90 -22.60
CA PRO A 46 -3.71 6.20 -22.93
C PRO A 46 -2.70 6.74 -21.90
N ILE A 47 -2.10 5.87 -21.08
CA ILE A 47 -1.25 6.32 -19.95
C ILE A 47 0.24 6.32 -20.33
N TYR A 48 0.73 5.25 -20.96
CA TYR A 48 2.10 5.12 -21.47
C TYR A 48 3.23 5.33 -20.45
N VAL A 49 3.08 4.83 -19.22
CA VAL A 49 4.21 4.75 -18.27
C VAL A 49 5.26 3.76 -18.78
N PRO A 50 6.54 4.16 -18.94
CA PRO A 50 7.61 3.24 -19.28
C PRO A 50 7.71 2.10 -18.26
N LYS A 51 7.83 0.85 -18.73
CA LYS A 51 7.87 -0.35 -17.86
C LYS A 51 8.96 -0.27 -16.79
N SER A 52 10.12 0.29 -17.15
CA SER A 52 11.26 0.52 -16.25
C SER A 52 11.01 1.52 -15.12
N TYR A 53 9.88 2.25 -15.13
CA TYR A 53 9.51 3.21 -14.09
C TYR A 53 8.33 2.73 -13.24
N VAL A 54 7.74 1.58 -13.54
CA VAL A 54 6.59 1.06 -12.80
C VAL A 54 6.96 0.74 -11.35
N ASP A 55 8.21 0.37 -11.09
CA ASP A 55 8.76 0.10 -9.75
C ASP A 55 8.89 1.36 -8.86
N ASN A 56 8.69 2.56 -9.42
CA ASN A 56 8.47 3.77 -8.61
C ASN A 56 7.16 3.69 -7.80
N LEU A 57 6.16 2.94 -8.27
CA LEU A 57 4.96 2.64 -7.50
C LEU A 57 5.26 1.57 -6.45
N ASN A 58 5.25 1.92 -5.17
CA ASN A 58 5.69 0.98 -4.14
C ASN A 58 4.64 -0.04 -3.72
N ALA A 59 3.38 0.39 -3.57
CA ALA A 59 2.32 -0.44 -3.02
C ALA A 59 1.00 -0.25 -3.77
N VAL A 60 0.26 -1.34 -3.92
CA VAL A 60 -1.07 -1.39 -4.55
C VAL A 60 -2.04 -1.99 -3.55
N VAL A 61 -3.15 -1.28 -3.30
CA VAL A 61 -4.24 -1.74 -2.44
C VAL A 61 -5.43 -2.05 -3.32
N VAL A 62 -5.81 -3.32 -3.40
CA VAL A 62 -6.96 -3.75 -4.20
C VAL A 62 -8.17 -3.83 -3.27
N ALA A 63 -9.20 -3.03 -3.56
CA ALA A 63 -10.46 -3.05 -2.83
C ALA A 63 -11.61 -3.45 -3.75
N GLN A 64 -12.44 -4.39 -3.30
CA GLN A 64 -13.54 -4.93 -4.09
C GLN A 64 -14.82 -5.01 -3.24
N GLN A 65 -15.96 -4.94 -3.93
CA GLN A 65 -17.24 -5.32 -3.38
C GLN A 65 -17.35 -6.85 -3.47
N VAL A 66 -17.56 -7.50 -2.34
CA VAL A 66 -17.58 -8.96 -2.19
C VAL A 66 -18.88 -9.39 -1.52
N ARG A 67 -19.25 -10.65 -1.71
CA ARG A 67 -20.36 -11.29 -1.00
C ARG A 67 -19.78 -12.11 0.15
N LEU A 68 -20.21 -11.81 1.36
CA LEU A 68 -19.78 -12.49 2.57
C LEU A 68 -20.47 -13.85 2.72
N PRO A 69 -19.95 -14.75 3.58
CA PRO A 69 -20.57 -16.06 3.84
C PRO A 69 -22.04 -15.97 4.30
N ASN A 70 -22.40 -14.88 5.00
CA ASN A 70 -23.77 -14.61 5.43
C ASN A 70 -24.69 -14.06 4.31
N GLY A 71 -24.21 -13.98 3.07
CA GLY A 71 -24.95 -13.48 1.91
C GLY A 71 -25.01 -11.95 1.80
N ALA A 72 -24.53 -11.21 2.81
CA ALA A 72 -24.46 -9.76 2.75
C ALA A 72 -23.37 -9.29 1.79
N THR A 73 -23.56 -8.08 1.27
CA THR A 73 -22.54 -7.42 0.44
C THR A 73 -21.67 -6.54 1.33
N ALA A 74 -20.36 -6.60 1.15
CA ALA A 74 -19.41 -5.75 1.86
C ALA A 74 -18.28 -5.27 0.95
N ARG A 75 -17.59 -4.19 1.34
CA ARG A 75 -16.30 -3.84 0.73
C ARG A 75 -15.16 -4.43 1.56
N ARG A 76 -14.20 -5.05 0.88
CA ARG A 76 -13.00 -5.62 1.48
C ARG A 76 -11.77 -5.22 0.68
N VAL A 77 -10.66 -4.99 1.38
CA VAL A 77 -9.33 -4.93 0.75
C VAL A 77 -8.91 -6.36 0.46
N THR A 78 -9.02 -6.81 -0.78
CA THR A 78 -8.79 -8.21 -1.14
C THR A 78 -7.32 -8.56 -1.17
N SER A 79 -6.47 -7.60 -1.55
CA SER A 79 -5.02 -7.72 -1.43
C SER A 79 -4.33 -6.38 -1.19
N ILE A 80 -3.17 -6.45 -0.55
CA ILE A 80 -2.17 -5.39 -0.54
C ILE A 80 -0.89 -5.99 -1.10
N SER A 81 -0.35 -5.39 -2.16
CA SER A 81 0.79 -5.90 -2.89
C SER A 81 1.90 -4.86 -2.94
N GLU A 82 3.15 -5.31 -2.78
CA GLU A 82 4.35 -4.49 -2.90
C GLU A 82 5.00 -4.75 -4.25
N ILE A 83 5.27 -3.70 -5.04
CA ILE A 83 6.02 -3.84 -6.28
C ILE A 83 7.51 -3.89 -5.93
N VAL A 84 8.19 -4.93 -6.38
CA VAL A 84 9.60 -5.19 -6.08
C VAL A 84 10.50 -4.66 -7.21
N GLY A 85 10.12 -4.92 -8.46
CA GLY A 85 10.92 -4.51 -9.61
C GLY A 85 10.38 -5.02 -10.95
N TYR A 86 11.09 -4.64 -12.01
CA TYR A 86 10.84 -5.06 -13.39
C TYR A 86 12.12 -5.65 -13.97
N ASP A 87 12.04 -6.84 -14.54
CA ASP A 87 13.11 -7.48 -15.30
C ASP A 87 12.92 -7.19 -16.79
N SER A 88 13.86 -6.46 -17.39
CA SER A 88 13.80 -6.08 -18.80
C SER A 88 14.21 -7.20 -19.77
N VAL A 89 14.94 -8.21 -19.29
CA VAL A 89 15.38 -9.35 -20.11
C VAL A 89 14.20 -10.28 -20.34
N GLU A 90 13.48 -10.60 -19.27
CA GLU A 90 12.32 -11.51 -19.31
C GLU A 90 10.98 -10.77 -19.55
N ASP A 91 10.98 -9.43 -19.49
CA ASP A 91 9.79 -8.57 -19.56
C ASP A 91 8.73 -8.88 -18.48
N VAL A 92 9.19 -9.16 -17.25
CA VAL A 92 8.35 -9.58 -16.13
C VAL A 92 8.40 -8.57 -14.98
N PHE A 93 7.22 -8.30 -14.39
CA PHE A 93 7.09 -7.53 -13.16
C PHE A 93 7.02 -8.45 -11.94
N SER A 94 7.81 -8.16 -10.92
CA SER A 94 7.80 -8.86 -9.65
C SER A 94 7.08 -8.04 -8.58
N PHE A 95 6.11 -8.66 -7.92
CA PHE A 95 5.41 -8.08 -6.78
C PHE A 95 5.07 -9.16 -5.75
N ILE A 96 4.90 -8.75 -4.50
CA ILE A 96 4.62 -9.64 -3.36
C ILE A 96 3.30 -9.21 -2.73
N ASP A 97 2.35 -10.14 -2.63
CA ASP A 97 1.11 -9.93 -1.89
C ASP A 97 1.35 -10.05 -0.39
N VAL A 98 1.50 -8.91 0.29
CA VAL A 98 1.77 -8.87 1.73
C VAL A 98 0.51 -9.10 2.56
N PHE A 99 -0.66 -8.64 2.14
CA PHE A 99 -1.93 -8.98 2.77
C PHE A 99 -2.88 -9.60 1.77
N VAL A 100 -3.62 -10.62 2.20
CA VAL A 100 -4.71 -11.23 1.43
C VAL A 100 -5.91 -11.48 2.31
N TRP A 101 -7.10 -11.17 1.79
CA TRP A 101 -8.36 -11.51 2.43
C TRP A 101 -8.78 -12.94 2.09
N LYS A 102 -9.20 -13.71 3.10
CA LYS A 102 -9.75 -15.06 2.97
C LYS A 102 -11.27 -15.01 2.96
N PRO A 103 -11.95 -15.25 1.82
CA PRO A 103 -13.39 -15.02 1.68
C PRO A 103 -14.27 -15.88 2.58
N LEU A 104 -13.85 -17.12 2.84
CA LEU A 104 -14.64 -18.10 3.59
C LEU A 104 -14.74 -17.74 5.09
N GLU A 105 -13.67 -17.22 5.65
CA GLU A 105 -13.54 -16.90 7.09
C GLU A 105 -13.74 -15.41 7.37
N ASP A 106 -13.78 -14.56 6.34
CA ASP A 106 -13.78 -13.09 6.43
C ASP A 106 -12.62 -12.54 7.28
N VAL A 107 -11.42 -13.12 7.13
CA VAL A 107 -10.20 -12.72 7.83
C VAL A 107 -9.13 -12.23 6.87
N PHE A 108 -8.25 -11.36 7.36
CA PHE A 108 -7.07 -10.91 6.61
C PHE A 108 -5.83 -11.68 7.07
N ASP A 109 -5.11 -12.24 6.11
CA ASP A 109 -3.86 -12.96 6.31
C ASP A 109 -2.68 -12.05 5.97
N PHE A 110 -1.77 -11.85 6.93
CA PHE A 110 -0.55 -11.06 6.75
C PHE A 110 0.59 -11.97 6.27
N ARG A 111 0.51 -12.42 5.01
CA ARG A 111 1.52 -13.30 4.39
C ARG A 111 2.92 -12.67 4.34
N GLY A 112 2.99 -11.33 4.27
CA GLY A 112 4.23 -10.55 4.30
C GLY A 112 4.84 -10.34 5.71
N TYR A 113 4.32 -11.01 6.73
CA TYR A 113 4.87 -10.91 8.08
C TYR A 113 6.29 -11.49 8.12
N MET A 114 7.25 -10.65 8.51
CA MET A 114 8.70 -10.95 8.49
C MET A 114 9.28 -11.25 7.10
N SER A 115 8.65 -10.74 6.04
CA SER A 115 9.08 -10.92 4.64
C SER A 115 8.68 -9.77 3.70
N SER A 116 8.29 -8.61 4.25
CA SER A 116 7.89 -7.43 3.45
C SER A 116 9.14 -6.75 2.90
N TYR A 117 9.19 -6.63 1.57
CA TYR A 117 10.27 -5.96 0.87
C TYR A 117 10.33 -4.47 1.24
N LEU A 118 9.19 -3.78 1.28
CA LEU A 118 9.17 -2.36 1.64
C LEU A 118 9.60 -2.12 3.08
N LEU A 119 9.15 -2.95 4.03
CA LEU A 119 9.51 -2.79 5.44
C LEU A 119 10.98 -3.08 5.68
N GLU A 120 11.51 -4.18 5.16
CA GLU A 120 12.87 -4.65 5.47
C GLU A 120 13.93 -4.02 4.56
N GLU A 121 13.68 -3.86 3.27
CA GLU A 121 14.68 -3.40 2.30
C GLU A 121 14.64 -1.89 2.03
N LYS A 122 13.51 -1.21 2.29
CA LYS A 122 13.38 0.24 2.04
C LYS A 122 13.26 1.05 3.33
N ILE A 123 12.32 0.70 4.20
CA ILE A 123 12.00 1.51 5.38
C ILE A 123 13.01 1.29 6.50
N ALA A 124 13.30 0.04 6.87
CA ALA A 124 14.25 -0.26 7.94
C ALA A 124 15.66 0.36 7.71
N PRO A 125 16.26 0.30 6.51
CA PRO A 125 17.55 0.92 6.24
C PRO A 125 17.50 2.45 6.32
N ARG A 126 16.44 3.08 5.80
CA ARG A 126 16.22 4.54 5.95
C ARG A 126 16.10 4.98 7.40
N ARG A 127 15.68 4.07 8.29
CA ARG A 127 15.63 4.30 9.74
C ARG A 127 16.93 3.92 10.46
N GLY A 128 17.98 3.54 9.73
CA GLY A 128 19.28 3.15 10.30
C GLY A 128 19.28 1.79 11.00
N ILE A 129 18.29 0.92 10.71
CA ILE A 129 18.23 -0.43 11.28
C ILE A 129 19.20 -1.35 10.50
N PRO A 130 20.17 -1.99 11.15
CA PRO A 130 21.09 -2.93 10.50
C PRO A 130 20.36 -4.12 9.88
N HIS A 131 20.95 -4.72 8.83
CA HIS A 131 20.37 -5.85 8.09
C HIS A 131 19.83 -6.97 9.00
N GLU A 132 20.66 -7.44 9.94
CA GLU A 132 20.33 -8.50 10.91
C GLU A 132 19.16 -8.16 11.85
N LYS A 133 18.79 -6.88 11.95
CA LYS A 133 17.78 -6.37 12.87
C LYS A 133 16.58 -5.76 12.15
N ARG A 134 16.48 -5.90 10.83
CA ARG A 134 15.38 -5.30 10.03
C ARG A 134 14.00 -5.69 10.52
N GLN A 135 13.84 -6.93 10.98
CA GLN A 135 12.62 -7.45 11.59
C GLN A 135 12.13 -6.63 12.80
N LYS A 136 12.97 -5.80 13.43
CA LYS A 136 12.53 -4.88 14.48
C LYS A 136 11.48 -3.87 14.01
N ILE A 137 11.40 -3.61 12.69
CA ILE A 137 10.39 -2.72 12.11
C ILE A 137 8.96 -3.20 12.38
N TYR A 138 8.74 -4.52 12.48
CA TYR A 138 7.43 -5.11 12.76
C TYR A 138 6.92 -4.78 14.17
N MET A 139 7.80 -4.51 15.13
CA MET A 139 7.39 -4.02 16.45
C MET A 139 6.70 -2.66 16.35
N GLN A 140 7.20 -1.77 15.47
CA GLN A 140 6.57 -0.47 15.24
C GLN A 140 5.22 -0.62 14.52
N ILE A 141 5.13 -1.54 13.56
CA ILE A 141 3.85 -1.86 12.91
C ILE A 141 2.83 -2.36 13.93
N LYS A 142 3.24 -3.28 14.82
CA LYS A 142 2.38 -3.80 15.89
C LYS A 142 1.92 -2.69 16.85
N GLN A 143 2.82 -1.81 17.26
CA GLN A 143 2.49 -0.66 18.13
C GLN A 143 1.48 0.29 17.46
N ARG A 144 1.65 0.56 16.16
CA ARG A 144 0.72 1.41 15.40
C ARG A 144 -0.64 0.75 15.20
N ALA A 145 -0.66 -0.56 14.93
CA ALA A 145 -1.90 -1.33 14.83
C ALA A 145 -2.67 -1.36 16.17
N GLU A 146 -1.95 -1.50 17.28
CA GLU A 146 -2.53 -1.43 18.64
C GLU A 146 -3.17 -0.06 18.92
N LEU A 147 -2.53 1.04 18.52
CA LEU A 147 -3.13 2.37 18.65
C LEU A 147 -4.42 2.49 17.84
N LEU A 148 -4.44 2.03 16.59
CA LEU A 148 -5.65 2.04 15.76
C LEU A 148 -6.77 1.21 16.38
N ARG A 149 -6.45 0.05 16.98
CA ARG A 149 -7.41 -0.77 17.71
C ARG A 149 -8.02 -0.02 18.90
N ARG A 150 -7.20 0.68 19.68
CA ARG A 150 -7.69 1.48 20.82
C ARG A 150 -8.59 2.64 20.40
N ILE A 151 -8.35 3.24 19.23
CA ILE A 151 -9.22 4.28 18.67
C ILE A 151 -10.59 3.70 18.34
N ASP A 152 -10.62 2.50 17.73
CA ASP A 152 -11.84 1.77 17.40
C ASP A 152 -12.61 1.31 18.65
N GLU A 153 -11.92 0.71 19.63
CA GLU A 153 -12.49 0.29 20.92
C GLU A 153 -13.08 1.47 21.72
N ALA A 154 -12.51 2.67 21.56
CA ALA A 154 -13.02 3.90 22.15
C ALA A 154 -14.23 4.49 21.38
N GLY A 155 -14.66 3.86 20.29
CA GLY A 155 -15.79 4.31 19.46
C GLY A 155 -15.51 5.59 18.67
N ILE A 156 -14.24 5.97 18.49
CA ILE A 156 -13.86 7.20 17.81
C ILE A 156 -13.86 6.94 16.30
N THR A 157 -14.99 7.24 15.65
CA THR A 157 -15.19 7.00 14.21
C THR A 157 -15.23 8.28 13.37
N ASN A 158 -15.43 9.44 14.00
CA ASN A 158 -15.45 10.72 13.30
C ASN A 158 -14.05 11.07 12.75
N PHE A 159 -14.01 11.48 11.48
CA PHE A 159 -12.76 11.81 10.77
C PHE A 159 -11.87 12.81 11.53
N TYR A 160 -12.43 13.90 12.04
CA TYR A 160 -11.65 14.96 12.70
C TYR A 160 -11.11 14.51 14.06
N ASP A 161 -11.85 13.67 14.76
CA ASP A 161 -11.43 13.13 16.05
C ASP A 161 -10.31 12.10 15.87
N VAL A 162 -10.45 11.18 14.91
CA VAL A 162 -9.38 10.24 14.52
C VAL A 162 -8.13 11.02 14.12
N HIS A 163 -8.27 12.02 13.23
CA HIS A 163 -7.15 12.85 12.80
C HIS A 163 -6.45 13.58 13.97
N ARG A 164 -7.21 14.08 14.95
CA ARG A 164 -6.67 14.72 16.15
C ARG A 164 -5.86 13.74 17.00
N VAL A 165 -6.37 12.54 17.22
CA VAL A 165 -5.67 11.48 17.96
C VAL A 165 -4.37 11.10 17.25
N LEU A 166 -4.43 10.85 15.93
CA LEU A 166 -3.25 10.49 15.13
C LEU A 166 -2.20 11.61 15.14
N THR A 167 -2.62 12.87 15.00
CA THR A 167 -1.71 14.03 15.07
C THR A 167 -1.04 14.14 16.43
N LYS A 168 -1.79 13.93 17.52
CA LYS A 168 -1.23 13.92 18.88
C LYS A 168 -0.22 12.80 19.06
N ALA A 169 -0.57 11.58 18.64
CA ALA A 169 0.31 10.41 18.70
C ALA A 169 1.60 10.63 17.89
N TYR A 170 1.50 11.25 16.70
CA TYR A 170 2.65 11.61 15.89
C TYR A 170 3.58 12.60 16.61
N ARG A 171 3.03 13.67 17.20
CA ARG A 171 3.80 14.67 17.97
C ARG A 171 4.50 14.07 19.19
N GLN A 172 3.87 13.09 19.83
CA GLN A 172 4.41 12.36 20.98
C GLN A 172 5.41 11.27 20.60
N GLY A 173 5.67 11.06 19.31
CA GLY A 173 6.68 10.14 18.82
C GLY A 173 6.21 8.69 18.57
N TYR A 174 4.94 8.36 18.78
CA TYR A 174 4.40 7.02 18.49
C TYR A 174 4.49 6.64 17.01
N PHE A 175 4.60 7.62 16.12
CA PHE A 175 4.74 7.43 14.67
C PHE A 175 6.04 7.98 14.08
N ARG A 176 6.97 8.48 14.90
CA ARG A 176 8.31 8.89 14.42
C ARG A 176 9.24 7.71 14.18
#